data_AF-A0AAX0YWI5-F1
#
_entry.id   AF-A0AAX0YWI5-F1
#
_cell.length_a   1.000
_cell.length_b   1.000
_cell.length_c   1.000
_cell.angle_alpha   90.00
_cell.angle_beta   90.00
_cell.angle_gamma   90.00
#
_symmetry.space_group_name_H-M   'P 1'
#
loop_
_entity.id
_entity.type
_entity.pdbx_description
1 polymer ?
#
loop_
_entity_poly.entity_id
_entity_poly.type
_entity_poly.pdbx_seq_one_letter_code
_entity_poly.pdbx_strand_id
1 'polypeptide(L)'
;MKILATSLVDQMTIIAKKAQENNVLTSYLTDIDKDVMLFDSQAGINFLWILKNSGAGTWLCQANQEIKKLYLNDEPDDSSEIYLITATGINQGHITKIDKKDALSYRYNEPLGIIARRKFSSEVLSTIFCGINIKETLLYNEWRTNPGEIVLLKIWYETSNKTIFVDLYRKKICPFSYEDRINIQNKKRYHMPISIEMINFLDKQREAKFFEIENTQQFYAKQKQISFESYMNNINQTILV
;
A
#
# COMPACT_ATOMS: atom_id res chain seq x y z
N MET A 1 28.89 -10.05 2.56
CA MET A 1 29.08 -8.64 2.15
C MET A 1 27.80 -7.87 2.46
N LYS A 2 27.88 -6.74 3.17
CA LYS A 2 26.71 -5.91 3.53
C LYS A 2 26.72 -4.67 2.64
N ILE A 3 25.76 -4.57 1.72
CA ILE A 3 25.61 -3.39 0.86
C ILE A 3 24.57 -2.46 1.50
N LEU A 4 24.90 -1.17 1.67
CA LEU A 4 23.92 -0.14 1.98
C LEU A 4 23.24 0.27 0.66
N ALA A 5 21.94 0.03 0.55
CA ALA A 5 21.17 0.32 -0.64
C ALA A 5 20.28 1.55 -0.41
N THR A 6 20.56 2.64 -1.12
CA THR A 6 19.63 3.77 -1.28
C THR A 6 18.44 3.42 -2.19
N SER A 7 18.59 2.39 -3.01
CA SER A 7 17.55 1.74 -3.83
C SER A 7 17.76 0.22 -3.78
N LEU A 8 16.91 -0.50 -3.05
CA LEU A 8 16.93 -1.96 -2.95
C LEU A 8 16.70 -2.59 -4.32
N VAL A 9 15.78 -2.05 -5.12
CA VAL A 9 15.50 -2.49 -6.50
C VAL A 9 16.73 -2.42 -7.40
N ASP A 10 17.48 -1.31 -7.35
CA ASP A 10 18.68 -1.18 -8.20
C ASP A 10 19.76 -2.17 -7.77
N GLN A 11 19.94 -2.36 -6.46
CA GLN A 11 20.91 -3.33 -5.94
C GLN A 11 20.51 -4.78 -6.27
N MET A 12 19.24 -5.13 -6.15
CA MET A 12 18.72 -6.42 -6.61
C MET A 12 18.95 -6.61 -8.11
N THR A 13 18.69 -5.58 -8.92
CA THR A 13 18.94 -5.64 -10.36
C THR A 13 20.42 -5.88 -10.67
N ILE A 14 21.34 -5.22 -9.96
CA ILE A 14 22.79 -5.42 -10.11
C ILE A 14 23.18 -6.85 -9.70
N ILE A 15 22.67 -7.35 -8.58
CA ILE A 15 22.95 -8.70 -8.08
C ILE A 15 22.42 -9.75 -9.07
N ALA A 16 21.19 -9.60 -9.56
CA ALA A 16 20.59 -10.51 -10.53
C ALA A 16 21.39 -10.56 -11.84
N LYS A 17 21.83 -9.41 -12.37
CA LYS A 17 22.70 -9.35 -13.56
C LYS A 17 24.00 -10.11 -13.36
N LYS A 18 24.67 -9.92 -12.22
CA LYS A 18 25.90 -10.67 -11.88
C LYS A 18 25.65 -12.17 -11.72
N ALA A 19 24.51 -12.56 -11.17
CA ALA A 19 24.11 -13.96 -11.07
C ALA A 19 23.88 -14.58 -12.46
N GLN A 20 23.32 -13.81 -13.41
CA GLN A 20 23.22 -14.23 -14.81
C GLN A 20 24.59 -14.43 -15.47
N GLU A 21 25.50 -13.48 -15.29
CA GLU A 21 26.88 -13.58 -15.80
C GLU A 21 27.63 -14.80 -15.24
N ASN A 22 27.35 -15.19 -14.00
CA ASN A 22 27.97 -16.34 -13.33
C ASN A 22 27.23 -17.66 -13.52
N ASN A 23 26.24 -17.73 -14.42
CA ASN A 23 25.38 -18.91 -14.66
C ASN A 23 24.60 -19.42 -13.44
N VAL A 24 24.39 -18.56 -12.43
CA VAL A 24 23.57 -18.83 -11.24
C VAL A 24 22.09 -18.56 -11.49
N LEU A 25 21.76 -17.73 -12.50
CA LEU A 25 20.40 -17.35 -12.84
C LEU A 25 20.24 -17.34 -14.36
N THR A 26 19.32 -18.11 -14.94
CA THR A 26 19.14 -18.11 -16.41
C THR A 26 18.13 -17.07 -16.88
N SER A 27 17.13 -16.73 -16.06
CA SER A 27 16.11 -15.72 -16.37
C SER A 27 15.78 -14.89 -15.13
N TYR A 28 15.66 -13.58 -15.30
CA TYR A 28 15.22 -12.67 -14.23
C TYR A 28 13.93 -11.98 -14.65
N LEU A 29 12.80 -12.46 -14.12
CA LEU A 29 11.51 -11.78 -14.26
C LEU A 29 11.51 -10.59 -13.31
N THR A 30 11.61 -9.41 -13.92
CA THR A 30 11.96 -8.19 -13.21
C THR A 30 10.79 -7.56 -12.46
N ASP A 31 9.54 -7.85 -12.81
CA ASP A 31 8.44 -6.96 -12.41
C ASP A 31 7.86 -7.29 -11.02
N ILE A 32 7.63 -8.56 -10.71
CA ILE A 32 6.95 -8.96 -9.45
C ILE A 32 7.82 -8.66 -8.22
N ASP A 33 9.10 -9.04 -8.24
CA ASP A 33 10.01 -8.80 -7.10
C ASP A 33 10.27 -7.30 -6.89
N LYS A 34 10.31 -6.52 -7.98
CA LYS A 34 10.46 -5.07 -7.91
C LYS A 34 9.24 -4.42 -7.31
N ASP A 35 8.05 -4.83 -7.72
CA ASP A 35 6.80 -4.30 -7.20
C ASP A 35 6.71 -4.53 -5.68
N VAL A 36 7.01 -5.73 -5.20
CA VAL A 36 7.06 -6.01 -3.75
C VAL A 36 8.08 -5.11 -3.05
N MET A 37 9.26 -4.86 -3.62
CA MET A 37 10.23 -3.95 -3.01
C MET A 37 9.83 -2.47 -3.08
N LEU A 38 9.14 -2.03 -4.13
CA LEU A 38 8.67 -0.65 -4.25
C LEU A 38 7.46 -0.38 -3.35
N PHE A 39 6.61 -1.38 -3.15
CA PHE A 39 5.30 -1.21 -2.53
C PHE A 39 5.22 -1.76 -1.11
N ASP A 40 5.84 -2.90 -0.83
CA ASP A 40 5.71 -3.61 0.46
C ASP A 40 6.92 -3.40 1.38
N SER A 41 8.05 -2.90 0.88
CA SER A 41 9.22 -2.64 1.72
C SER A 41 9.00 -1.45 2.67
N GLN A 42 9.29 -1.69 3.95
CA GLN A 42 9.26 -0.65 4.97
C GLN A 42 10.17 -1.01 6.14
N ALA A 43 10.57 0.02 6.89
CA ALA A 43 11.46 -0.12 8.02
C ALA A 43 11.03 -1.25 8.96
N GLY A 44 11.93 -2.21 9.18
CA GLY A 44 11.72 -3.33 10.08
C GLY A 44 11.05 -4.57 9.47
N ILE A 45 10.57 -4.51 8.21
CA ILE A 45 10.19 -5.73 7.47
C ILE A 45 11.43 -6.34 6.82
N ASN A 46 11.58 -7.65 6.96
CA ASN A 46 12.66 -8.41 6.34
C ASN A 46 12.11 -9.40 5.31
N PHE A 47 12.81 -9.52 4.20
CA PHE A 47 12.47 -10.44 3.10
C PHE A 47 13.62 -11.42 2.85
N LEU A 48 13.26 -12.61 2.38
CA LEU A 48 14.19 -13.57 1.80
C LEU A 48 14.00 -13.53 0.29
N TRP A 49 15.10 -13.26 -0.40
CA TRP A 49 15.16 -13.29 -1.85
C TRP A 49 16.07 -14.44 -2.29
N ILE A 50 15.55 -15.32 -3.12
CA ILE A 50 16.20 -16.56 -3.54
C ILE A 50 16.41 -16.48 -5.05
N LEU A 51 17.66 -16.56 -5.48
CA LEU A 51 18.03 -16.72 -6.89
C LEU A 51 18.22 -18.20 -7.17
N LYS A 52 17.42 -18.76 -8.06
CA LYS A 52 17.42 -20.19 -8.34
C LYS A 52 18.37 -20.56 -9.46
N ASN A 53 19.22 -21.54 -9.19
CA ASN A 53 20.16 -22.07 -10.16
C ASN A 53 19.52 -22.96 -11.24
N SER A 54 18.36 -23.58 -10.96
CA SER A 54 17.61 -24.38 -11.94
C SER A 54 17.06 -23.58 -13.13
N GLY A 55 17.24 -22.25 -13.12
CA GLY A 55 16.83 -21.37 -14.20
C GLY A 55 15.37 -20.91 -14.16
N ALA A 56 14.64 -21.31 -13.12
CA ALA A 56 13.21 -21.01 -12.95
C ALA A 56 12.92 -19.62 -12.32
N GLY A 57 13.87 -18.68 -12.37
CA GLY A 57 13.68 -17.30 -11.93
C GLY A 57 14.06 -17.03 -10.48
N THR A 58 13.37 -16.06 -9.87
CA THR A 58 13.62 -15.57 -8.51
C THR A 58 12.39 -15.73 -7.64
N TRP A 59 12.61 -15.87 -6.33
CA TRP A 59 11.54 -15.89 -5.34
C TRP A 59 11.80 -14.86 -4.26
N LEU A 60 10.77 -14.07 -3.94
CA LEU A 60 10.80 -13.10 -2.87
C LEU A 60 9.65 -13.38 -1.91
N CYS A 61 9.96 -13.57 -0.63
CA CYS A 61 8.96 -13.77 0.41
C CYS A 61 9.35 -13.03 1.69
N GLN A 62 8.39 -12.71 2.55
CA GLN A 62 8.70 -12.15 3.85
C GLN A 62 9.38 -13.20 4.74
N ALA A 63 10.44 -12.79 5.46
CA ALA A 63 11.32 -13.72 6.16
C ALA A 63 10.68 -14.43 7.36
N ASN A 64 9.51 -13.97 7.83
CA ASN A 64 8.74 -14.60 8.91
C ASN A 64 7.63 -15.54 8.43
N GLN A 65 7.31 -15.56 7.13
CA GLN A 65 6.22 -16.40 6.63
C GLN A 65 6.60 -17.88 6.62
N GLU A 66 5.67 -18.75 6.99
CA GLU A 66 5.88 -20.22 6.96
C GLU A 66 6.13 -20.75 5.54
N ILE A 67 5.62 -20.05 4.50
CA ILE A 67 5.81 -20.40 3.09
C ILE A 67 7.29 -20.46 2.68
N LYS A 68 8.19 -19.78 3.40
CA LYS A 68 9.63 -19.86 3.15
C LYS A 68 10.18 -21.28 3.30
N LYS A 69 9.56 -22.12 4.14
CA LYS A 69 9.96 -23.53 4.28
C LYS A 69 9.69 -24.31 3.00
N LEU A 70 8.56 -24.03 2.33
CA LEU A 70 8.26 -24.65 1.03
C LEU A 70 9.31 -24.20 0.00
N TYR A 71 9.54 -22.89 -0.11
CA TYR A 71 10.53 -22.35 -1.05
C TYR A 71 11.98 -22.81 -0.80
N LEU A 72 12.36 -23.04 0.46
CA LEU A 72 13.73 -23.45 0.78
C LEU A 72 13.88 -24.97 0.78
N ASN A 73 12.86 -25.75 1.18
CA ASN A 73 12.97 -27.21 1.25
C ASN A 73 12.74 -27.89 -0.10
N ASP A 74 11.93 -27.30 -0.98
CA ASP A 74 11.62 -27.87 -2.31
C ASP A 74 12.73 -27.59 -3.35
N GLU A 75 13.73 -26.78 -3.02
CA GLU A 75 14.90 -26.55 -3.88
C GLU A 75 16.02 -27.57 -3.55
N PRO A 76 16.32 -28.52 -4.47
CA PRO A 76 17.14 -29.69 -4.19
C PRO A 76 18.65 -29.42 -4.10
N ASP A 77 19.14 -28.28 -4.60
CA ASP A 77 20.58 -28.04 -4.73
C ASP A 77 21.07 -26.85 -3.89
N ASP A 78 22.22 -27.02 -3.21
CA ASP A 78 22.95 -25.98 -2.47
C ASP A 78 23.54 -24.87 -3.39
N SER A 79 23.15 -24.85 -4.66
CA SER A 79 23.65 -23.93 -5.68
C SER A 79 22.82 -22.64 -5.82
N SER A 80 21.64 -22.57 -5.20
CA SER A 80 20.83 -21.35 -5.13
C SER A 80 21.47 -20.31 -4.21
N GLU A 81 21.41 -19.04 -4.60
CA GLU A 81 21.88 -17.94 -3.76
C GLU A 81 20.72 -17.32 -2.97
N ILE A 82 20.91 -17.20 -1.65
CA ILE A 82 19.89 -16.65 -0.75
C ILE A 82 20.38 -15.33 -0.17
N TYR A 83 19.50 -14.33 -0.23
CA TYR A 83 19.74 -12.99 0.25
C TYR A 83 18.70 -12.61 1.29
N LEU A 84 19.16 -12.15 2.45
CA LEU A 84 18.35 -11.44 3.42
C LEU A 84 18.30 -9.96 3.04
N ILE A 85 17.09 -9.46 2.82
CA ILE A 85 16.82 -8.05 2.61
C ILE A 85 16.24 -7.47 3.90
N THR A 86 16.97 -6.56 4.54
CA THR A 86 16.51 -5.82 5.73
C THR A 86 16.09 -4.43 5.32
N ALA A 87 14.79 -4.17 5.24
CA ALA A 87 14.30 -2.85 4.86
C ALA A 87 14.44 -1.87 6.03
N THR A 88 15.04 -0.71 5.75
CA THR A 88 15.17 0.43 6.68
C THR A 88 14.25 1.58 6.31
N GLY A 89 13.60 1.50 5.14
CA GLY A 89 12.72 2.52 4.58
C GLY A 89 12.01 2.01 3.32
N ILE A 90 11.37 2.92 2.59
CA ILE A 90 10.74 2.60 1.29
C ILE A 90 11.87 2.37 0.27
N ASN A 91 11.94 1.18 -0.31
CA ASN A 91 12.97 0.81 -1.28
C ASN A 91 14.41 1.08 -0.76
N GLN A 92 14.60 1.04 0.56
CA GLN A 92 15.87 1.36 1.22
C GLN A 92 16.19 0.28 2.24
N GLY A 93 17.45 -0.09 2.34
CA GLY A 93 17.86 -1.09 3.32
C GLY A 93 19.21 -1.72 3.04
N HIS A 94 19.32 -2.97 3.48
CA HIS A 94 20.51 -3.79 3.32
C HIS A 94 20.18 -5.09 2.64
N ILE A 95 21.06 -5.52 1.73
CA ILE A 95 21.02 -6.85 1.13
C ILE A 95 22.27 -7.60 1.59
N THR A 96 22.09 -8.77 2.20
CA THR A 96 23.17 -9.62 2.71
C THR A 96 22.96 -11.05 2.23
N LYS A 97 23.98 -11.63 1.58
CA LYS A 97 23.97 -13.06 1.23
C LYS A 97 24.07 -13.89 2.52
N ILE A 98 23.19 -14.87 2.67
CA ILE A 98 23.12 -15.79 3.81
C ILE A 98 23.04 -17.23 3.30
N ASP A 99 23.31 -18.20 4.16
CA ASP A 99 23.14 -19.62 3.81
C ASP A 99 21.70 -20.11 4.05
N LYS A 100 21.41 -21.32 3.56
CA LYS A 100 20.09 -21.96 3.67
C LYS A 100 19.68 -22.22 5.13
N LYS A 101 20.64 -22.56 5.99
CA LYS A 101 20.40 -22.85 7.42
C LYS A 101 19.98 -21.58 8.16
N ASP A 102 20.66 -20.48 7.91
CA ASP A 102 20.36 -19.16 8.43
C ASP A 102 19.00 -18.68 7.92
N ALA A 103 18.68 -18.88 6.64
CA ALA A 103 17.38 -18.48 6.07
C ALA A 103 16.18 -19.23 6.70
N LEU A 104 16.33 -20.54 6.90
CA LEU A 104 15.31 -21.40 7.52
C LEU A 104 15.06 -21.02 8.99
N SER A 105 16.15 -20.76 9.74
CA SER A 105 16.11 -20.40 11.15
C SER A 105 15.79 -18.92 11.40
N TYR A 106 15.94 -18.06 10.39
CA TYR A 106 15.74 -16.62 10.53
C TYR A 106 14.35 -16.31 11.10
N ARG A 107 14.32 -15.49 12.14
CA ARG A 107 13.11 -14.94 12.74
C ARG A 107 13.43 -13.51 13.16
N TYR A 108 12.45 -12.63 13.01
CA TYR A 108 12.55 -11.27 13.52
C TYR A 108 11.25 -10.88 14.21
N ASN A 109 11.31 -9.93 15.14
CA ASN A 109 10.11 -9.36 15.71
C ASN A 109 9.51 -8.42 14.68
N GLU A 110 8.38 -8.81 14.11
CA GLU A 110 7.65 -7.98 13.17
C GLU A 110 7.25 -6.67 13.85
N PRO A 111 7.55 -5.49 13.25
CA PRO A 111 7.26 -4.22 13.91
C PRO A 111 5.75 -4.06 14.15
N LEU A 112 5.38 -3.64 15.36
CA LEU A 112 4.00 -3.30 15.66
C LEU A 112 3.58 -2.07 14.86
N GLY A 113 2.43 -2.15 14.19
CA GLY A 113 1.94 -1.04 13.36
C GLY A 113 2.54 -1.01 11.95
N ILE A 114 2.87 -2.16 11.38
CA ILE A 114 3.04 -2.30 9.93
C ILE A 114 1.89 -1.61 9.24
N ILE A 115 2.20 -0.49 8.59
CA ILE A 115 1.26 0.18 7.73
C ILE A 115 1.17 -0.70 6.49
N ALA A 116 0.03 -1.32 6.24
CA ALA A 116 -0.21 -1.94 4.94
C ALA A 116 0.02 -0.85 3.87
N ARG A 117 1.10 -0.96 3.09
CA ARG A 117 1.46 -0.01 2.02
C ARG A 117 1.13 -0.69 0.69
N ARG A 118 0.46 -0.10 -0.29
CA ARG A 118 -0.32 1.15 -0.41
C ARG A 118 -1.52 0.83 -1.30
N LYS A 119 -2.70 1.30 -0.93
CA LYS A 119 -3.86 1.30 -1.82
C LYS A 119 -3.78 2.52 -2.72
N PHE A 120 -4.06 2.37 -4.02
CA PHE A 120 -4.36 3.51 -4.87
C PHE A 120 -5.41 4.38 -4.15
N SER A 121 -5.38 5.70 -4.31
CA SER A 121 -6.37 6.59 -3.66
C SER A 121 -7.82 6.14 -3.92
N SER A 122 -8.05 5.49 -5.06
CA SER A 122 -9.29 4.83 -5.46
C SER A 122 -9.58 3.51 -4.72
N GLU A 123 -8.58 2.70 -4.41
CA GLU A 123 -8.70 1.48 -3.61
C GLU A 123 -8.93 1.75 -2.12
N VAL A 124 -8.48 2.90 -1.61
CA VAL A 124 -8.86 3.38 -0.27
C VAL A 124 -10.39 3.52 -0.19
N LEU A 125 -11.03 4.06 -1.23
CA LEU A 125 -12.49 4.14 -1.28
C LEU A 125 -13.15 2.77 -1.20
N SER A 126 -12.64 1.77 -1.94
CA SER A 126 -13.16 0.40 -1.88
C SER A 126 -13.09 -0.21 -0.47
N THR A 127 -12.16 0.27 0.36
CA THR A 127 -12.04 -0.17 1.77
C THR A 127 -13.10 0.46 2.66
N ILE A 128 -13.42 1.73 2.39
CA ILE A 128 -14.39 2.52 3.15
C ILE A 128 -15.83 2.13 2.78
N PHE A 129 -16.08 1.85 1.50
CA PHE A 129 -17.39 1.55 0.94
C PHE A 129 -17.55 0.04 0.69
N CYS A 130 -17.57 -0.75 1.77
CA CYS A 130 -17.68 -2.20 1.68
C CYS A 130 -19.02 -2.64 1.08
N GLY A 131 -18.99 -3.68 0.24
CA GLY A 131 -20.17 -4.21 -0.46
C GLY A 131 -20.76 -3.29 -1.54
N ILE A 132 -20.18 -2.10 -1.75
CA ILE A 132 -20.53 -1.21 -2.85
C ILE A 132 -19.47 -1.36 -3.94
N ASN A 133 -19.89 -1.57 -5.19
CA ASN A 133 -18.99 -1.47 -6.35
C ASN A 133 -18.66 0.01 -6.60
N ILE A 134 -17.68 0.53 -5.86
CA ILE A 134 -17.37 1.96 -5.88
C ILE A 134 -16.98 2.46 -7.28
N LYS A 135 -16.40 1.60 -8.13
CA LYS A 135 -15.97 1.93 -9.51
C LYS A 135 -17.12 2.38 -10.41
N GLU A 136 -18.35 2.00 -10.10
CA GLU A 136 -19.55 2.38 -10.86
C GLU A 136 -20.22 3.65 -10.31
N THR A 137 -19.62 4.28 -9.29
CA THR A 137 -20.20 5.45 -8.63
C THR A 137 -19.61 6.76 -9.13
N LEU A 138 -20.40 7.84 -9.05
CA LEU A 138 -19.93 9.20 -9.35
C LEU A 138 -18.78 9.63 -8.43
N LEU A 139 -18.76 9.17 -7.18
CA LEU A 139 -17.68 9.49 -6.25
C LEU A 139 -16.33 8.99 -6.80
N TYR A 140 -16.28 7.77 -7.32
CA TYR A 140 -15.07 7.19 -7.90
C TYR A 140 -14.67 7.86 -9.22
N ASN A 141 -15.64 8.09 -10.11
CA ASN A 141 -15.38 8.71 -11.41
C ASN A 141 -14.84 10.13 -11.27
N GLU A 142 -15.29 10.86 -10.25
CA GLU A 142 -14.80 12.19 -9.92
C GLU A 142 -13.69 12.19 -8.86
N TRP A 143 -13.26 11.00 -8.41
CA TRP A 143 -12.27 10.89 -7.35
C TRP A 143 -10.92 11.36 -7.87
N ARG A 144 -10.50 12.53 -7.40
CA ARG A 144 -9.16 13.04 -7.60
C ARG A 144 -8.62 13.58 -6.30
N THR A 145 -7.39 13.19 -6.01
CA THR A 145 -6.61 13.74 -4.91
C THR A 145 -5.18 13.92 -5.40
N ASN A 146 -4.66 15.14 -5.30
CA ASN A 146 -3.28 15.44 -5.68
C ASN A 146 -2.33 15.14 -4.52
N PRO A 147 -1.01 14.97 -4.77
CA PRO A 147 -0.04 14.79 -3.70
C PRO A 147 -0.13 15.89 -2.65
N GLY A 148 -0.21 15.50 -1.38
CA GLY A 148 -0.33 16.41 -0.24
C GLY A 148 -1.74 16.92 0.04
N GLU A 149 -2.76 16.54 -0.75
CA GLU A 149 -4.15 16.88 -0.46
C GLU A 149 -4.70 16.09 0.71
N ILE A 150 -5.61 16.74 1.45
CA ILE A 150 -6.34 16.10 2.55
C ILE A 150 -7.83 16.24 2.29
N VAL A 151 -8.51 15.10 2.24
CA VAL A 151 -9.95 14.99 2.02
C VAL A 151 -10.61 14.39 3.25
N LEU A 152 -11.74 14.96 3.66
CA LEU A 152 -12.59 14.46 4.72
C LEU A 152 -13.86 13.88 4.11
N LEU A 153 -14.27 12.70 4.56
CA LEU A 153 -15.53 12.08 4.20
C LEU A 153 -16.42 12.00 5.43
N LYS A 154 -17.69 12.36 5.28
CA LYS A 154 -18.77 11.99 6.20
C LYS A 154 -19.71 11.05 5.46
N ILE A 155 -19.97 9.88 6.05
CA ILE A 155 -20.73 8.81 5.41
C ILE A 155 -21.88 8.41 6.34
N TRP A 156 -23.10 8.40 5.83
CA TRP A 156 -24.27 7.99 6.63
C TRP A 156 -25.32 7.32 5.78
N TYR A 157 -26.16 6.52 6.44
CA TYR A 157 -27.30 5.86 5.83
C TYR A 157 -28.56 6.63 6.19
N GLU A 158 -29.38 6.96 5.20
CA GLU A 158 -30.70 7.55 5.42
C GLU A 158 -31.78 6.49 5.17
N THR A 159 -32.49 6.12 6.24
CA THR A 159 -33.49 5.05 6.24
C THR A 159 -34.73 5.38 5.42
N SER A 160 -35.18 6.65 5.43
CA SER A 160 -36.35 7.12 4.67
C SER A 160 -36.14 6.98 3.17
N ASN A 161 -34.96 7.35 2.67
CA ASN A 161 -34.61 7.36 1.26
C ASN A 161 -33.85 6.11 0.80
N LYS A 162 -33.59 5.17 1.72
CA LYS A 162 -32.83 3.95 1.46
C LYS A 162 -31.57 4.24 0.60
N THR A 163 -30.76 5.19 1.04
CA THR A 163 -29.58 5.65 0.29
C THR A 163 -28.41 5.90 1.23
N ILE A 164 -27.19 5.59 0.76
CA ILE A 164 -25.95 5.95 1.44
C ILE A 164 -25.51 7.32 0.92
N PHE A 165 -25.30 8.26 1.84
CA PHE A 165 -24.84 9.60 1.51
C PHE A 165 -23.38 9.78 1.90
N VAL A 166 -22.65 10.52 1.07
CA VAL A 166 -21.25 10.86 1.29
C VAL A 166 -21.07 12.35 1.09
N ASP A 167 -20.71 13.06 2.15
CA ASP A 167 -20.19 14.41 2.06
C ASP A 167 -18.67 14.35 1.96
N LEU A 168 -18.13 14.84 0.85
CA LEU A 168 -16.71 15.03 0.61
C LEU A 168 -16.34 16.49 0.85
N TYR A 169 -15.29 16.71 1.63
CA TYR A 169 -14.74 18.03 1.88
C TYR A 169 -13.22 18.03 1.70
N ARG A 170 -12.68 18.97 0.94
CA ARG A 170 -11.23 19.14 0.75
C ARG A 170 -10.69 20.09 1.82
N LYS A 171 -10.05 19.54 2.85
CA LYS A 171 -9.39 20.29 3.93
C LYS A 171 -8.13 20.99 3.42
N LYS A 172 -7.36 20.32 2.57
CA LYS A 172 -6.15 20.87 1.93
C LYS A 172 -6.20 20.56 0.44
N ILE A 173 -6.02 21.60 -0.37
CA ILE A 173 -6.08 21.54 -1.83
C ILE A 173 -4.68 21.82 -2.36
N CYS A 174 -4.18 20.95 -3.24
CA CYS A 174 -2.85 21.02 -3.84
C CYS A 174 -3.00 20.88 -5.35
N PRO A 175 -3.39 21.94 -6.07
CA PRO A 175 -3.63 21.87 -7.51
C PRO A 175 -2.34 21.54 -8.28
N PHE A 176 -2.46 20.82 -9.39
CA PHE A 176 -1.34 20.74 -10.33
C PHE A 176 -1.09 22.10 -11.00
N SER A 177 0.11 22.28 -11.57
CA SER A 177 0.52 23.53 -12.22
C SER A 177 -0.38 23.98 -13.39
N TYR A 178 -1.16 23.05 -13.95
CA TYR A 178 -2.08 23.26 -15.06
C TYR A 178 -3.55 23.33 -14.62
N GLU A 179 -3.86 23.13 -13.34
CA GLU A 179 -5.24 23.18 -12.84
C GLU A 179 -5.59 24.59 -12.36
N ASP A 180 -6.68 25.16 -12.88
CA ASP A 180 -7.25 26.38 -12.33
C ASP A 180 -7.98 26.07 -11.00
N ARG A 181 -7.50 26.71 -9.93
CA ARG A 181 -7.97 26.56 -8.55
C ARG A 181 -9.45 26.89 -8.41
N ILE A 182 -9.97 27.82 -9.21
CA ILE A 182 -11.38 28.27 -9.14
C ILE A 182 -12.35 27.13 -9.49
N ASN A 183 -11.89 26.16 -10.29
CA ASN A 183 -12.70 25.03 -10.74
C ASN A 183 -12.68 23.85 -9.74
N ILE A 184 -11.91 23.94 -8.65
CA ILE A 184 -11.83 22.88 -7.64
C ILE A 184 -12.93 23.07 -6.60
N GLN A 185 -13.96 22.23 -6.65
CA GLN A 185 -15.03 22.27 -5.65
C GLN A 185 -14.53 21.77 -4.29
N ASN A 186 -14.61 22.64 -3.27
CA ASN A 186 -14.16 22.34 -1.91
C ASN A 186 -15.08 21.33 -1.21
N LYS A 187 -16.36 21.29 -1.57
CA LYS A 187 -17.36 20.39 -0.99
C LYS A 187 -18.20 19.75 -2.09
N LYS A 188 -18.41 18.44 -2.01
CA LYS A 188 -19.33 17.69 -2.88
C LYS A 188 -20.15 16.72 -2.05
N ARG A 189 -21.36 16.41 -2.49
CA ARG A 189 -22.21 15.37 -1.93
C ARG A 189 -22.48 14.32 -2.98
N TYR A 190 -22.37 13.05 -2.60
CA TYR A 190 -22.62 11.90 -3.46
C TYR A 190 -23.67 10.99 -2.84
N HIS A 191 -24.47 10.37 -3.70
CA HIS A 191 -25.46 9.36 -3.33
C HIS A 191 -24.97 8.02 -3.87
N MET A 192 -24.78 7.04 -3.00
CA MET A 192 -24.25 5.72 -3.34
C MET A 192 -25.37 4.67 -3.22
N PRO A 193 -25.30 3.57 -4.00
CA PRO A 193 -26.23 2.47 -3.84
C PRO A 193 -26.12 1.84 -2.43
N ILE A 194 -27.21 1.24 -1.96
CA ILE A 194 -27.20 0.44 -0.74
C ILE A 194 -26.45 -0.88 -0.96
N SER A 195 -25.72 -1.31 0.05
CA SER A 195 -25.38 -2.72 0.26
C SER A 195 -25.68 -3.12 1.71
N ILE A 196 -25.96 -4.40 1.96
CA ILE A 196 -26.20 -4.93 3.31
C ILE A 196 -24.94 -4.81 4.15
N GLU A 197 -23.76 -5.03 3.57
CA GLU A 197 -22.46 -4.85 4.23
C GLU A 197 -22.25 -3.40 4.65
N MET A 198 -22.56 -2.44 3.77
CA MET A 198 -22.46 -1.02 4.09
C MET A 198 -23.47 -0.61 5.16
N ILE A 199 -24.70 -1.12 5.09
CA ILE A 199 -25.70 -0.92 6.16
C ILE A 199 -25.13 -1.47 7.46
N ASN A 200 -24.71 -2.73 7.53
CA ASN A 200 -24.17 -3.33 8.75
C ASN A 200 -22.95 -2.57 9.31
N PHE A 201 -22.11 -2.02 8.43
CA PHE A 201 -20.97 -1.20 8.78
C PHE A 201 -21.38 0.12 9.47
N LEU A 202 -22.47 0.76 9.01
CA LEU A 202 -23.01 2.00 9.57
C LEU A 202 -23.97 1.75 10.75
N ASP A 203 -24.73 0.66 10.70
CA ASP A 203 -25.86 0.33 11.58
C ASP A 203 -25.42 -0.37 12.87
N LYS A 204 -24.15 -0.82 12.96
CA LYS A 204 -23.53 -1.15 14.27
C LYS A 204 -23.40 0.07 15.20
N GLN A 205 -23.58 1.30 14.71
CA GLN A 205 -23.54 2.51 15.55
C GLN A 205 -24.65 3.54 15.27
N ARG A 206 -25.56 3.35 14.30
CA ARG A 206 -26.62 4.31 13.90
C ARG A 206 -26.13 5.75 13.65
N GLU A 207 -24.83 5.95 13.53
CA GLU A 207 -24.18 7.25 13.49
C GLU A 207 -23.33 7.34 12.23
N ALA A 208 -23.23 8.56 11.70
CA ALA A 208 -22.36 8.85 10.57
C ALA A 208 -20.91 8.45 10.91
N LYS A 209 -20.20 7.90 9.92
CA LYS A 209 -18.77 7.62 10.01
C LYS A 209 -17.99 8.75 9.34
N PHE A 210 -16.86 9.12 9.94
CA PHE A 210 -16.02 10.20 9.45
C PHE A 210 -14.63 9.68 9.16
N PHE A 211 -14.07 10.05 8.02
CA PHE A 211 -12.74 9.65 7.60
C PHE A 211 -11.91 10.85 7.16
N GLU A 212 -10.62 10.82 7.47
CA GLU A 212 -9.62 11.67 6.84
C GLU A 212 -8.78 10.80 5.90
N ILE A 213 -8.63 11.26 4.67
CA ILE A 213 -7.79 10.66 3.64
C ILE A 213 -6.73 11.68 3.27
N GLU A 214 -5.47 11.36 3.59
CA GLU A 214 -4.31 12.19 3.25
C GLU A 214 -3.58 11.53 2.08
N ASN A 215 -3.54 12.21 0.95
CA ASN A 215 -2.73 11.80 -0.18
C ASN A 215 -1.26 12.19 0.09
N THR A 216 -0.39 11.20 0.18
CA THR A 216 1.02 11.39 0.56
C THR A 216 1.97 11.52 -0.63
N GLN A 217 1.61 10.92 -1.78
CA GLN A 217 2.42 10.83 -3.00
C GLN A 217 1.47 10.59 -4.18
N GLN A 218 1.91 10.84 -5.42
CA GLN A 218 1.05 10.64 -6.60
C GLN A 218 0.39 9.24 -6.58
N PHE A 219 -0.95 9.23 -6.55
CA PHE A 219 -1.81 8.04 -6.46
C PHE A 219 -1.88 7.29 -5.11
N TYR A 220 -1.24 7.77 -4.04
CA TYR A 220 -1.15 7.06 -2.76
C TYR A 220 -1.75 7.83 -1.59
N ALA A 221 -2.66 7.20 -0.85
CA ALA A 221 -3.30 7.83 0.29
C ALA A 221 -3.28 6.98 1.57
N LYS A 222 -3.18 7.67 2.72
CA LYS A 222 -3.45 7.12 4.04
C LYS A 222 -4.89 7.43 4.42
N GLN A 223 -5.55 6.50 5.10
CA GLN A 223 -6.86 6.74 5.69
C GLN A 223 -6.82 6.60 7.21
N LYS A 224 -7.64 7.38 7.90
CA LYS A 224 -7.98 7.15 9.30
C LYS A 224 -9.45 7.51 9.54
N GLN A 225 -10.12 6.74 10.39
CA GLN A 225 -11.42 7.14 10.92
C GLN A 225 -11.20 8.24 11.98
N ILE A 226 -12.03 9.26 11.98
CA ILE A 226 -11.98 10.39 12.94
C ILE A 226 -13.30 10.53 13.68
N SER A 227 -13.30 11.26 14.80
CA SER A 227 -14.52 11.60 15.54
C SER A 227 -15.33 12.69 14.83
N PHE A 228 -16.61 12.83 15.18
CA PHE A 228 -17.45 13.94 14.73
C PHE A 228 -16.84 15.30 15.08
N GLU A 229 -16.38 15.48 16.31
CA GLU A 229 -15.74 16.72 16.77
C GLU A 229 -14.49 17.05 15.95
N SER A 230 -13.64 16.05 15.69
CA SER A 230 -12.47 16.23 14.84
C SER A 230 -12.88 16.61 13.41
N TYR A 231 -13.88 15.93 12.84
CA TYR A 231 -14.41 16.29 11.52
C TYR A 231 -14.90 17.75 11.50
N MET A 232 -15.71 18.17 12.48
CA MET A 232 -16.26 19.53 12.57
C MET A 232 -15.16 20.59 12.71
N ASN A 233 -14.13 20.33 13.52
CA ASN A 233 -13.00 21.24 13.67
C ASN A 233 -12.23 21.39 12.35
N ASN A 234 -12.07 20.30 11.59
CA ASN A 234 -11.31 20.30 10.35
C ASN A 234 -12.07 20.92 9.16
N ILE A 235 -13.40 20.78 9.07
CA ILE A 235 -14.19 21.42 8.00
C ILE A 235 -14.29 22.95 8.15
N ASN A 236 -14.01 23.48 9.34
CA ASN A 236 -13.98 24.91 9.60
C ASN A 236 -12.61 25.55 9.31
N GLN A 237 -11.63 24.75 8.88
CA GLN A 237 -10.24 25.17 8.64
C GLN A 237 -9.78 24.68 7.26
N THR A 238 -10.23 25.35 6.19
CA THR A 238 -9.64 25.10 4.86
C THR A 238 -8.22 25.67 4.82
N ILE A 239 -7.21 24.81 4.62
CA ILE A 239 -5.83 25.23 4.45
C ILE A 239 -5.53 25.27 2.95
N LEU A 240 -5.26 26.47 2.44
CA LEU A 240 -4.84 26.69 1.06
C LEU A 240 -3.31 26.70 0.99
N VAL A 241 -2.74 25.93 0.07
CA VAL A 241 -1.29 25.84 -0.18
C VAL A 241 -0.95 26.23 -1.62
#